data_AF-A0A257UTK9-F1
#
_entry.id   AF-A0A257UTK9-F1
#
_cell.length_a   1.000
_cell.length_b   1.000
_cell.length_c   1.000
_cell.angle_alpha   90.00
_cell.angle_beta   90.00
_cell.angle_gamma   90.00
#
_symmetry.space_group_name_H-M   'P 1'
#
loop_
_entity.id
_entity.type
_entity.pdbx_description
1 polymer ?
#
loop_
_entity_poly.entity_id
_entity_poly.type
_entity_poly.pdbx_seq_one_letter_code
_entity_poly.pdbx_strand_id
1 'polypeptide(L)'
;MGQVSVTLSGDEWTVISGLRDLPESPLREMTYEMMLALVEYVREPKCAEMQADGVPCTSAEADCEQCAKVRELLHTLRRGLASPPRQPMSPEA
;
A
#
# COMPACT_ATOMS: atom_id res chain seq x y z
N MET A 1 -5.58 0.73 28.37
CA MET A 1 -4.80 0.33 27.17
C MET A 1 -4.29 -1.07 27.41
N GLY A 2 -4.63 -2.04 26.56
CA GLY A 2 -4.18 -3.41 26.69
C GLY A 2 -2.79 -3.60 26.12
N GLN A 3 -1.95 -4.41 26.77
CA GLN A 3 -0.65 -4.78 26.24
C GLN A 3 -0.80 -5.95 25.27
N VAL A 4 -0.33 -5.79 24.04
CA VAL A 4 -0.33 -6.84 23.00
C VAL A 4 1.11 -7.26 22.77
N SER A 5 1.43 -8.53 23.02
CA SER A 5 2.72 -9.14 22.67
C SER A 5 2.59 -9.92 21.38
N VAL A 6 3.38 -9.57 20.37
CA VAL A 6 3.46 -10.30 19.09
C VAL A 6 4.92 -10.52 18.70
N THR A 7 5.18 -11.64 18.04
CA THR A 7 6.47 -11.92 17.40
C THR A 7 6.39 -11.47 15.96
N LEU A 8 7.40 -10.72 15.51
CA LEU A 8 7.49 -10.19 14.14
C LEU A 8 8.77 -10.71 13.47
N SER A 9 8.70 -10.97 12.18
CA SER A 9 9.86 -11.08 11.31
C SER A 9 10.60 -9.73 11.18
N GLY A 10 11.82 -9.76 10.67
CA GLY A 10 12.61 -8.53 10.46
C GLY A 10 11.95 -7.54 9.50
N ASP A 11 11.29 -8.05 8.45
CA ASP A 11 10.62 -7.22 7.46
C ASP A 11 9.35 -6.57 8.04
N GLU A 12 8.55 -7.34 8.79
CA GLU A 12 7.37 -6.80 9.49
C GLU A 12 7.78 -5.73 10.51
N TRP A 13 8.87 -5.96 11.25
CA TRP A 13 9.41 -4.96 12.17
C TRP A 13 9.81 -3.68 11.44
N THR A 14 10.53 -3.79 10.32
CA THR A 14 10.99 -2.64 9.52
C THR A 14 9.82 -1.77 9.05
N VAL A 15 8.73 -2.39 8.59
CA VAL A 15 7.53 -1.66 8.17
C VAL A 15 6.86 -0.97 9.36
N ILE A 16 6.65 -1.71 10.46
CA ILE A 16 5.93 -1.20 11.63
C ILE A 16 6.73 -0.08 12.33
N SER A 17 8.04 -0.25 12.50
CA SER A 17 8.89 0.79 13.10
C SER A 17 8.95 2.02 12.19
N GLY A 18 9.13 1.83 10.88
CA GLY A 18 9.15 2.92 9.92
C GLY A 18 7.88 3.77 9.94
N LEU A 19 6.70 3.15 10.06
CA LEU A 19 5.45 3.87 10.23
C LEU A 19 5.41 4.67 11.54
N ARG A 20 5.82 4.06 12.67
CA ARG A 20 5.80 4.69 14.00
C ARG A 20 6.71 5.91 14.08
N ASP A 21 7.84 5.87 13.39
CA ASP A 21 8.86 6.92 13.41
C ASP A 21 8.49 8.12 12.50
N LEU A 22 7.40 8.03 11.73
CA LEU A 22 6.92 9.16 10.91
C LEU A 22 6.51 10.35 11.79
N PRO A 23 7.00 11.57 11.50
CA PRO A 23 6.59 12.76 12.22
C PRO A 23 5.11 13.09 11.93
N GLU A 24 4.43 13.70 12.92
CA GLU A 24 3.06 14.17 12.76
C GLU A 24 2.96 15.16 11.60
N SER A 25 2.13 14.81 10.62
CA SER A 25 1.90 15.61 9.42
C SER A 25 0.68 15.06 8.65
N PRO A 26 0.06 15.87 7.77
CA PRO A 26 -1.01 15.36 6.89
C PRO A 26 -0.54 14.22 5.97
N LEU A 27 0.72 14.23 5.54
CA LEU A 27 1.30 13.14 4.73
C LEU A 27 1.39 11.84 5.51
N ARG A 28 1.71 11.90 6.80
CA ARG A 28 1.70 10.74 7.69
C ARG A 28 0.29 10.15 7.75
N GLU A 29 -0.72 10.96 8.04
CA GLU A 29 -2.12 10.51 8.14
C GLU A 29 -2.57 9.82 6.85
N MET A 30 -2.35 10.45 5.69
CA MET A 30 -2.68 9.86 4.39
C MET A 30 -1.94 8.53 4.13
N THR A 31 -0.69 8.41 4.58
CA THR A 31 0.08 7.16 4.46
C THR A 31 -0.56 6.05 5.31
N TYR A 32 -0.95 6.35 6.54
CA TYR A 32 -1.61 5.39 7.42
C TYR A 32 -2.96 4.92 6.86
N GLU A 33 -3.80 5.86 6.44
CA GLU A 33 -5.11 5.54 5.85
C GLU A 33 -4.97 4.69 4.59
N MET A 34 -4.03 5.05 3.70
CA MET A 34 -3.76 4.29 2.49
C MET A 34 -3.27 2.87 2.79
N MET A 35 -2.33 2.70 3.72
CA MET A 35 -1.81 1.38 4.10
C MET A 35 -2.90 0.50 4.70
N LEU A 36 -3.75 1.04 5.58
CA LEU A 36 -4.87 0.30 6.17
C LEU A 36 -5.89 -0.12 5.09
N ALA A 37 -6.26 0.81 4.22
CA ALA A 37 -7.20 0.53 3.12
C ALA A 37 -6.66 -0.55 2.17
N LEU A 38 -5.36 -0.50 1.84
CA LEU A 38 -4.72 -1.52 1.01
C LEU A 38 -4.70 -2.89 1.69
N VAL A 39 -4.37 -2.96 2.99
CA VAL A 39 -4.40 -4.22 3.75
C VAL A 39 -5.81 -4.80 3.80
N GLU A 40 -6.83 -3.98 4.06
CA GLU A 40 -8.22 -4.44 4.06
C GLU A 40 -8.62 -4.95 2.67
N TYR A 41 -8.32 -4.19 1.62
CA TYR A 41 -8.66 -4.58 0.25
C TYR A 41 -7.99 -5.90 -0.18
N VAL A 42 -6.70 -6.08 0.12
CA VAL A 42 -5.98 -7.32 -0.22
C VAL A 42 -6.54 -8.51 0.54
N ARG A 43 -6.92 -8.31 1.81
CA ARG A 43 -7.52 -9.36 2.65
C ARG A 43 -8.93 -9.73 2.18
N GLU A 44 -9.74 -8.73 1.85
CA GLU A 44 -11.15 -8.91 1.49
C GLU A 44 -11.51 -7.94 0.35
N PRO A 45 -11.28 -8.34 -0.91
CA PRO A 45 -11.55 -7.51 -2.06
C PRO A 45 -13.05 -7.49 -2.33
N LYS A 46 -13.75 -6.60 -1.62
CA LYS A 46 -15.20 -6.31 -1.73
C LYS A 46 -15.53 -5.61 -3.05
N CYS A 47 -15.11 -6.20 -4.17
CA CYS A 47 -15.34 -5.63 -5.48
C CYS A 47 -16.85 -5.60 -5.75
N ALA A 48 -17.36 -4.42 -6.14
CA ALA A 48 -18.77 -4.27 -6.48
C ALA A 48 -19.11 -4.95 -7.82
N GLU A 49 -18.09 -5.22 -8.62
CA GLU A 49 -18.19 -5.90 -9.90
C GLU A 49 -18.09 -7.42 -9.72
N MET A 50 -18.98 -8.13 -10.41
CA MET A 50 -18.86 -9.57 -10.58
C MET A 50 -17.69 -9.85 -11.53
N GLN A 51 -16.95 -10.94 -11.27
CA GLN A 51 -16.04 -11.49 -12.27
C GLN A 51 -16.82 -11.85 -13.56
N ALA A 52 -16.12 -12.12 -14.67
CA ALA A 52 -16.75 -12.46 -15.95
C ALA A 52 -17.69 -13.68 -15.87
N ASP A 53 -17.53 -14.53 -14.85
CA ASP A 53 -18.34 -15.70 -14.54
C ASP A 53 -19.49 -15.43 -13.54
N GLY A 54 -19.65 -14.20 -13.07
CA GLY A 54 -20.70 -13.83 -12.11
C GLY A 54 -20.34 -14.08 -10.64
N VAL A 55 -19.08 -14.37 -10.30
CA VAL A 55 -18.64 -14.68 -8.94
C VAL A 55 -18.00 -13.46 -8.26
N PRO A 56 -18.24 -13.20 -6.97
CA PRO A 56 -17.49 -12.18 -6.21
C PRO A 56 -16.01 -12.53 -6.11
N CYS A 57 -15.15 -11.52 -6.08
CA CYS A 57 -13.71 -11.74 -5.95
C CYS A 57 -13.38 -12.42 -4.62
N THR A 58 -12.81 -13.62 -4.68
CA THR A 58 -12.38 -14.38 -3.49
C THR A 58 -10.98 -13.98 -3.01
N SER A 59 -10.20 -13.30 -3.85
CA SER A 59 -8.89 -12.74 -3.54
C SER A 59 -8.55 -11.56 -4.44
N ALA A 60 -7.53 -10.77 -4.08
CA ALA A 60 -7.11 -9.59 -4.84
C ALA A 60 -6.32 -9.95 -6.11
N GLU A 61 -6.07 -11.25 -6.33
CA GLU A 61 -5.49 -11.78 -7.56
C GLU A 61 -6.54 -12.05 -8.65
N ALA A 62 -7.83 -11.93 -8.31
CA ALA A 62 -8.93 -12.13 -9.24
C ALA A 62 -8.83 -11.21 -10.48
N ASP A 63 -9.27 -11.75 -11.63
CA ASP A 63 -9.27 -11.03 -12.90
C ASP A 63 -10.59 -10.27 -13.12
N CYS A 64 -10.88 -9.32 -12.22
CA CYS A 64 -11.95 -8.34 -12.40
C CYS A 64 -11.38 -6.94 -12.65
N GLU A 65 -12.19 -6.03 -13.21
CA GLU A 65 -11.75 -4.69 -13.56
C GLU A 65 -11.21 -3.91 -12.34
N GLN A 66 -11.86 -4.02 -11.19
CA GLN A 66 -11.44 -3.34 -9.97
C GLN A 66 -10.12 -3.88 -9.41
N CYS A 67 -9.94 -5.20 -9.33
CA CYS A 67 -8.68 -5.82 -8.91
C CYS A 67 -7.53 -5.53 -9.89
N ALA A 68 -7.81 -5.46 -11.20
CA ALA A 68 -6.84 -5.05 -12.20
C ALA A 68 -6.39 -3.59 -11.99
N LYS A 69 -7.33 -2.67 -11.74
CA LYS A 69 -7.02 -1.25 -11.47
C LYS A 69 -6.16 -1.08 -10.22
N VAL A 70 -6.49 -1.75 -9.11
CA VAL A 70 -5.69 -1.65 -7.87
C VAL A 70 -4.28 -2.21 -8.06
N ARG A 71 -4.13 -3.33 -8.79
CA ARG A 71 -2.80 -3.85 -9.15
C ARG A 71 -1.97 -2.86 -9.95
N GLU A 72 -2.56 -2.21 -10.96
CA GLU A 72 -1.83 -1.21 -11.76
C GLU A 72 -1.45 0.03 -10.94
N LEU A 73 -2.31 0.47 -10.02
CA LEU A 73 -1.98 1.55 -9.09
C LEU A 73 -0.76 1.20 -8.21
N LEU A 74 -0.74 0.01 -7.63
CA LEU A 74 0.40 -0.46 -6.83
C LEU A 74 1.69 -0.57 -7.66
N HIS A 75 1.60 -1.06 -8.89
CA HIS A 75 2.74 -1.08 -9.81
C HIS A 75 3.24 0.33 -10.14
N THR A 76 2.34 1.27 -10.37
CA THR A 76 2.68 2.67 -10.64
C THR A 76 3.36 3.32 -9.45
N LEU A 77 2.81 3.17 -8.24
CA LEU A 77 3.40 3.68 -7.00
C LEU A 77 4.81 3.10 -6.79
N ARG A 78 4.99 1.79 -6.96
CA ARG A 78 6.29 1.14 -6.83
C ARG A 78 7.33 1.73 -7.79
N ARG A 79 6.96 1.99 -9.04
CA ARG A 79 7.85 2.62 -10.03
C ARG A 79 8.18 4.07 -9.66
N GLY A 80 7.19 4.83 -9.20
CA GLY A 80 7.37 6.23 -8.80
C GLY A 80 8.30 6.39 -7.60
N LEU A 81 8.14 5.53 -6.59
CA LEU A 81 8.97 5.55 -5.38
C LEU A 81 10.38 4.97 -5.60
N ALA A 82 10.55 4.08 -6.57
CA ALA A 82 11.86 3.53 -6.95
C ALA A 82 12.69 4.49 -7.83
N SER A 83 12.11 5.60 -8.31
CA SER A 83 12.87 6.60 -9.06
C SER A 83 13.76 7.37 -8.09
N PRO A 84 15.08 7.51 -8.36
CA PRO A 84 15.97 8.25 -7.48
C PRO A 84 15.49 9.71 -7.34
N PRO A 85 15.69 10.36 -6.19
CA PRO A 85 15.40 11.78 -6.05
C PRO A 85 16.15 12.53 -7.16
N ARG A 86 15.46 13.39 -7.92
CA ARG A 86 16.13 14.27 -8.90
C ARG A 86 17.22 15.05 -8.15
N GLN A 87 18.48 14.82 -8.49
CA GLN A 87 19.55 15.68 -8.02
C GLN A 87 19.25 17.12 -8.49
N PRO A 88 19.37 18.13 -7.62
CA PRO A 88 19.29 19.52 -8.07
C PRO A 88 20.41 19.74 -9.08
N MET A 89 20.08 20.29 -10.26
CA MET A 89 21.08 20.71 -11.23
C MET A 89 21.98 21.76 -10.56
N SER A 90 23.27 21.46 -10.40
CA SER A 90 24.25 22.47 -10.06
C SER A 90 24.26 23.54 -11.18
N PRO A 91 24.26 24.84 -10.85
CA PRO A 91 24.51 25.85 -11.86
C PRO A 91 25.92 25.65 -12.41
N GLU A 92 26.03 25.55 -13.74
CA GLU A 92 27.31 25.55 -14.45
C GLU A 92 28.10 26.81 -14.07
N ALA A 93 29.39 26.59 -13.80
CA ALA A 93 30.36 27.61 -13.40
C ALA A 93 30.84 28.46 -14.59
#